data_AF-A0AAQ2C9M5-F1
#
_entry.id   AF-A0AAQ2C9M5-F1
#
_cell.length_a   1.000
_cell.length_b   1.000
_cell.length_c   1.000
_cell.angle_alpha   90.00
_cell.angle_beta   90.00
_cell.angle_gamma   90.00
#
_symmetry.space_group_name_H-M   'P 1'
#
loop_
_entity.id
_entity.type
_entity.pdbx_description
1 polymer ?
#
loop_
_entity_poly.entity_id
_entity_poly.type
_entity_poly.pdbx_seq_one_letter_code
_entity_poly.pdbx_strand_id
1 'polypeptide(L)'
;MMITELASDEVFVFGSNATGMHLGGAAATAQEKFGAVWGEGHGLHGQSYAIDTMSGLEVIAAEVATFLEFAGQHPELRFLVTEIGCGIAGYTPAQIGPLFRGAPGNVVLPESFR
;
A
#
# COMPACT_ATOMS: atom_id res chain seq x y z
N MET A 1 -5.36 1.20 12.35
CA MET A 1 -6.61 0.42 12.20
C MET A 1 -6.25 -0.94 11.63
N MET A 2 -6.79 -2.03 12.20
CA MET A 2 -6.59 -3.38 11.66
C MET A 2 -7.72 -3.66 10.66
N ILE A 3 -7.39 -3.81 9.38
CA ILE A 3 -8.35 -4.16 8.33
C ILE A 3 -8.44 -5.68 8.28
N THR A 4 -9.61 -6.23 8.56
CA THR A 4 -9.82 -7.69 8.62
C THR A 4 -10.64 -8.24 7.47
N GLU A 5 -11.41 -7.39 6.80
CA GLU A 5 -12.31 -7.70 5.69
C GLU A 5 -12.34 -6.50 4.74
N LEU A 6 -12.69 -6.74 3.47
CA LEU A 6 -12.83 -5.72 2.43
C LEU A 6 -14.21 -5.83 1.79
N ALA A 7 -14.81 -4.68 1.46
CA ALA A 7 -15.91 -4.67 0.50
C ALA A 7 -15.42 -5.11 -0.90
N SER A 8 -16.35 -5.41 -1.81
CA SER A 8 -16.01 -5.86 -3.16
C SER A 8 -15.19 -4.85 -3.97
N ASP A 9 -15.38 -3.57 -3.69
CA ASP A 9 -14.71 -2.43 -4.32
C ASP A 9 -13.49 -1.94 -3.54
N GLU A 10 -13.16 -2.54 -2.40
CA GLU A 10 -12.03 -2.13 -1.58
C GLU A 10 -10.75 -2.89 -1.92
N VAL A 11 -9.63 -2.17 -1.90
CA VAL A 11 -8.29 -2.68 -2.17
C VAL A 11 -7.40 -2.34 -0.97
N PHE A 12 -6.78 -3.36 -0.39
CA PHE A 12 -5.84 -3.21 0.73
C PHE A 12 -4.45 -2.82 0.22
N VAL A 13 -3.99 -1.61 0.54
CA VAL A 13 -2.68 -1.11 0.09
C VAL A 13 -1.65 -1.27 1.21
N PHE A 14 -0.57 -1.98 0.91
CA PHE A 14 0.41 -2.41 1.90
C PHE A 14 1.86 -2.23 1.44
N GLY A 15 2.75 -2.12 2.42
CA GLY A 15 4.19 -2.12 2.17
C GLY A 15 4.72 -3.54 1.98
N SER A 16 5.45 -3.77 0.90
CA SER A 16 6.18 -5.00 0.58
C SER A 16 7.69 -4.72 0.44
N ASN A 17 8.43 -5.73 -0.01
CA ASN A 17 9.78 -5.63 -0.58
C ASN A 17 9.75 -5.96 -2.08
N ALA A 18 10.77 -5.54 -2.81
CA ALA A 18 10.93 -5.80 -4.25
C ALA A 18 10.71 -7.25 -4.69
N THR A 19 11.01 -8.22 -3.80
CA THR A 19 10.91 -9.65 -4.09
C THR A 19 9.57 -10.29 -3.70
N GLY A 20 8.61 -9.50 -3.18
CA GLY A 20 7.30 -10.00 -2.78
C GLY A 20 7.33 -11.07 -1.67
N MET A 21 8.33 -11.01 -0.78
CA MET A 21 8.40 -11.89 0.39
C MET A 21 7.53 -11.33 1.51
N HIS A 22 6.27 -11.74 1.54
CA HIS A 22 5.22 -11.21 2.41
C HIS A 22 5.22 -11.86 3.81
N LEU A 23 6.36 -11.88 4.48
CA LEU A 23 6.63 -12.72 5.67
C LEU A 23 6.00 -12.23 6.99
N GLY A 24 5.37 -11.05 7.03
CA GLY A 24 4.80 -10.53 8.27
C GLY A 24 3.99 -9.25 8.14
N GLY A 25 3.32 -8.88 9.22
CA GLY A 25 2.56 -7.63 9.33
C GLY A 25 1.47 -7.50 8.27
N ALA A 26 1.37 -6.30 7.68
CA ALA A 26 0.40 -6.00 6.64
C ALA A 26 0.62 -6.88 5.38
N ALA A 27 1.87 -7.21 5.04
CA ALA A 27 2.15 -8.05 3.87
C ALA A 27 1.63 -9.49 4.05
N ALA A 28 1.87 -10.11 5.21
CA ALA A 28 1.30 -11.42 5.52
C ALA A 28 -0.23 -11.39 5.49
N THR A 29 -0.85 -10.34 6.06
CA THR A 29 -2.30 -10.16 6.02
C THR A 29 -2.83 -10.05 4.59
N ALA A 30 -2.15 -9.28 3.73
CA ALA A 30 -2.52 -9.12 2.33
C ALA A 30 -2.48 -10.45 1.57
N GLN A 31 -1.46 -11.27 1.82
CA GLN A 31 -1.34 -12.59 1.22
C GLN A 31 -2.41 -13.55 1.72
N GLU A 32 -2.61 -13.63 3.03
CA GLU A 32 -3.53 -14.60 3.65
C GLU A 32 -5.00 -14.31 3.31
N LYS A 33 -5.36 -13.02 3.14
CA LYS A 33 -6.77 -12.60 3.08
C LYS A 33 -7.18 -11.90 1.80
N PHE A 34 -6.28 -11.15 1.17
CA PHE A 34 -6.64 -10.18 0.14
C PHE A 34 -6.02 -10.49 -1.22
N GLY A 35 -5.38 -11.65 -1.35
CA GLY A 35 -4.91 -12.17 -2.63
C GLY A 35 -3.56 -11.62 -3.09
N ALA A 36 -2.74 -11.07 -2.19
CA ALA A 36 -1.36 -10.76 -2.53
C ALA A 36 -0.61 -12.04 -2.93
N VAL A 37 0.17 -11.97 -4.00
CA VAL A 37 0.87 -13.12 -4.58
C VAL A 37 2.30 -13.17 -4.05
N TRP A 38 2.74 -14.35 -3.62
CA TRP A 38 4.13 -14.56 -3.20
C TRP A 38 5.07 -14.31 -4.38
N GLY A 39 6.14 -13.55 -4.18
CA GLY A 39 7.06 -13.18 -5.26
C GLY A 39 6.69 -11.89 -5.98
N GLU A 40 5.48 -11.37 -5.77
CA GLU A 40 5.00 -10.14 -6.38
C GLU A 40 5.02 -8.98 -5.37
N GLY A 41 6.00 -8.09 -5.53
CA GLY A 41 6.26 -6.97 -4.61
C GLY A 41 5.56 -5.65 -4.96
N HIS A 42 4.88 -5.59 -6.11
CA HIS A 42 4.46 -4.34 -6.72
C HIS A 42 3.05 -4.44 -7.30
N GLY A 43 2.26 -3.37 -7.23
CA GLY A 43 1.01 -3.27 -7.98
C GLY A 43 -0.14 -4.13 -7.47
N LEU A 44 -1.22 -4.18 -8.26
CA LEU A 44 -2.49 -4.82 -7.90
C LEU A 44 -2.42 -6.35 -8.03
N HIS A 45 -2.80 -7.05 -6.96
CA HIS A 45 -2.95 -8.50 -6.88
C HIS A 45 -4.17 -8.85 -6.04
N GLY A 46 -5.17 -9.51 -6.65
CA GLY A 46 -6.45 -9.77 -5.97
C GLY A 46 -7.14 -8.46 -5.54
N GLN A 47 -7.50 -8.36 -4.27
CA GLN A 47 -7.99 -7.13 -3.63
C GLN A 47 -6.90 -6.43 -2.81
N SER A 48 -5.64 -6.51 -3.25
CA SER A 48 -4.51 -5.85 -2.59
C SER A 48 -3.62 -5.13 -3.58
N TYR A 49 -2.93 -4.07 -3.13
CA TYR A 49 -1.95 -3.34 -3.92
C TYR A 49 -0.63 -3.26 -3.13
N ALA A 50 0.44 -3.78 -3.70
CA ALA A 50 1.76 -3.79 -3.07
C ALA A 50 2.57 -2.55 -3.47
N ILE A 51 3.24 -1.94 -2.50
CA ILE A 51 4.24 -0.88 -2.71
C ILE A 51 5.55 -1.34 -2.08
N ASP A 52 6.64 -1.37 -2.84
CA ASP A 52 7.98 -1.63 -2.32
C ASP A 52 8.41 -0.51 -1.38
N THR A 53 8.54 -0.88 -0.12
CA THR A 53 8.97 0.01 0.96
C THR A 53 10.34 -0.30 1.53
N MET A 54 11.03 -1.29 0.97
CA MET A 54 12.32 -1.75 1.46
C MET A 54 13.50 -1.40 0.55
N SER A 55 13.25 -0.85 -0.64
CA SER A 55 14.30 -0.44 -1.59
C SER A 55 14.71 1.05 -1.52
N GLY A 56 14.32 1.75 -0.45
CA GLY A 56 14.72 3.14 -0.21
C GLY A 56 13.63 4.17 -0.51
N LEU A 57 13.78 5.37 0.07
CA LEU A 57 12.74 6.42 0.01
C LEU A 57 12.46 6.92 -1.41
N GLU A 58 13.46 6.96 -2.29
CA GLU A 58 13.28 7.34 -3.69
C GLU A 58 12.40 6.34 -4.46
N VAL A 59 12.58 5.03 -4.19
CA VAL A 59 11.74 3.98 -4.77
C VAL A 59 10.31 4.09 -4.25
N ILE A 60 10.15 4.30 -2.94
CA ILE A 60 8.82 4.51 -2.34
C ILE A 60 8.11 5.68 -3.00
N ALA A 61 8.79 6.80 -3.20
CA ALA A 61 8.21 7.98 -3.84
C ALA A 61 7.74 7.68 -5.27
N ALA A 62 8.55 6.96 -6.06
CA ALA A 62 8.19 6.57 -7.42
C ALA A 62 7.00 5.59 -7.46
N GLU A 63 6.95 4.64 -6.53
CA GLU A 63 5.85 3.68 -6.46
C GLU A 63 4.56 4.29 -5.93
N VAL A 64 4.64 5.18 -4.94
CA VAL A 64 3.47 5.95 -4.48
C VAL A 64 2.92 6.80 -5.64
N ALA A 65 3.77 7.45 -6.44
CA ALA A 65 3.32 8.19 -7.60
C ALA A 65 2.59 7.29 -8.62
N THR A 66 3.16 6.11 -8.91
CA THR A 66 2.55 5.10 -9.80
C THR A 66 1.20 4.61 -9.24
N PHE A 67 1.14 4.36 -7.93
CA PHE A 67 -0.09 3.98 -7.24
C PHE A 67 -1.16 5.07 -7.31
N LEU A 68 -0.81 6.34 -7.10
CA LEU A 68 -1.76 7.45 -7.16
C LEU A 68 -2.31 7.65 -8.57
N GLU A 69 -1.49 7.48 -9.60
CA GLU A 69 -1.96 7.49 -11.00
C GLU A 69 -2.95 6.35 -11.25
N PHE A 70 -2.60 5.13 -10.83
CA PHE A 70 -3.48 3.97 -10.93
C PHE A 70 -4.81 4.22 -10.20
N ALA A 71 -4.77 4.70 -8.96
CA ALA A 71 -5.97 4.98 -8.18
C ALA A 71 -6.87 6.03 -8.86
N GLY A 72 -6.27 7.04 -9.52
CA GLY A 72 -7.00 8.06 -10.27
C GLY A 72 -7.67 7.53 -11.55
N GLN A 73 -7.11 6.49 -12.16
CA GLN A 73 -7.69 5.80 -13.32
C GLN A 73 -8.81 4.80 -12.94
N HIS A 74 -8.89 4.43 -11.66
CA HIS A 74 -9.84 3.45 -11.12
C HIS A 74 -10.77 4.06 -10.05
N PRO A 75 -11.60 5.06 -10.40
CA PRO A 75 -12.50 5.72 -9.44
C PRO A 75 -13.58 4.80 -8.86
N GLU A 76 -13.82 3.65 -9.49
CA GLU A 76 -14.73 2.60 -9.01
C GLU A 76 -14.18 1.80 -7.81
N LEU A 77 -12.87 1.89 -7.54
CA LEU A 77 -12.21 1.20 -6.43
C LEU A 77 -11.93 2.16 -5.28
N ARG A 78 -11.92 1.64 -4.05
CA ARG A 78 -11.51 2.34 -2.83
C ARG A 78 -10.23 1.74 -2.28
N PHE A 79 -9.18 2.54 -2.20
CA PHE A 79 -7.87 2.08 -1.77
C PHE A 79 -7.65 2.41 -0.29
N LEU A 80 -7.57 1.37 0.55
CA LEU A 80 -7.35 1.49 1.98
C LEU A 80 -5.85 1.40 2.26
N VAL A 81 -5.21 2.55 2.47
CA VAL A 81 -3.77 2.64 2.71
C VAL A 81 -3.44 2.34 4.16
N THR A 82 -2.56 1.37 4.37
CA THR A 82 -1.96 1.11 5.69
C THR A 82 -0.81 2.09 5.96
N GLU A 83 -0.22 2.04 7.16
CA GLU A 83 0.99 2.82 7.48
C GLU A 83 2.23 2.23 6.79
N ILE A 84 2.22 2.22 5.45
CA ILE A 84 3.26 1.64 4.60
C ILE A 84 4.62 2.26 4.96
N GLY A 85 5.68 1.44 4.96
CA GLY A 85 7.03 1.89 5.31
C GLY A 85 7.27 2.19 6.80
N CYS A 86 6.23 2.32 7.64
CA CYS A 86 6.37 2.74 9.03
C CYS A 86 6.54 1.60 10.05
N GLY A 87 6.42 0.35 9.59
CA GLY A 87 6.69 -0.85 10.39
C GLY A 87 8.15 -1.31 10.25
N ILE A 88 8.36 -2.44 9.57
CA ILE A 88 9.67 -3.09 9.43
C ILE A 88 10.69 -2.20 8.70
N ALA A 89 10.26 -1.43 7.70
CA ALA A 89 11.14 -0.54 6.95
C ALA A 89 11.63 0.68 7.76
N GLY A 90 10.99 1.00 8.89
CA GLY A 90 11.49 1.96 9.87
C GLY A 90 11.39 3.44 9.50
N TYR A 91 10.62 3.79 8.46
CA TYR A 91 10.35 5.20 8.15
C TYR A 91 9.34 5.80 9.13
N THR A 92 9.40 7.11 9.30
CA THR A 92 8.39 7.84 10.08
C THR A 92 7.20 8.22 9.19
N PRO A 93 5.99 8.37 9.75
CA PRO A 93 4.86 8.92 9.02
C PRO A 93 5.15 10.29 8.39
N ALA A 94 6.00 11.12 9.01
CA ALA A 94 6.42 12.40 8.47
C ALA A 94 7.31 12.30 7.21
N GLN A 95 7.99 11.16 7.00
CA GLN A 95 8.76 10.89 5.77
C GLN A 95 7.87 10.34 4.66
N ILE A 96 6.85 9.54 5.01
CA ILE A 96 6.01 8.83 4.03
C ILE A 96 4.75 9.64 3.66
N GLY A 97 4.03 10.19 4.63
CA GLY A 97 2.77 10.90 4.44
C GLY A 97 2.81 11.98 3.34
N PRO A 98 3.86 12.84 3.27
CA PRO A 98 3.97 13.84 2.22
C PRO A 98 4.01 13.29 0.78
N LEU A 99 4.39 12.03 0.57
CA LEU A 99 4.40 11.37 -0.74
C LEU A 99 2.98 11.17 -1.29
N PHE A 100 1.97 11.12 -0.41
CA PHE A 100 0.56 10.97 -0.79
C PHE A 100 -0.15 12.31 -1.04
N ARG A 101 0.59 13.43 -1.11
CA ARG A 101 -0.02 14.74 -1.39
C ARG A 101 -0.70 14.73 -2.76
N GLY A 102 -1.96 15.16 -2.80
CA GLY A 102 -2.75 15.16 -4.02
C GLY A 102 -3.37 13.80 -4.35
N ALA A 103 -3.38 12.87 -3.40
CA ALA A 103 -4.06 11.58 -3.58
C ALA A 103 -5.51 11.77 -4.03
N PRO A 104 -5.99 10.97 -5.00
CA PRO A 104 -7.39 10.98 -5.43
C PRO A 104 -8.36 10.67 -4.28
N GLY A 105 -9.61 11.12 -4.41
CA GLY A 105 -10.61 11.02 -3.33
C GLY A 105 -11.00 9.58 -2.92
N ASN A 106 -10.66 8.59 -3.74
CA ASN A 106 -10.83 7.17 -3.46
C ASN A 106 -9.64 6.53 -2.71
N VAL A 107 -8.60 7.30 -2.39
CA VAL A 107 -7.48 6.86 -1.54
C VAL A 107 -7.73 7.25 -0.09
N VAL A 108 -7.91 6.26 0.77
CA VAL A 108 -8.14 6.43 2.21
C VAL A 108 -6.81 6.28 2.94
N LEU A 109 -6.25 7.41 3.39
CA LEU A 109 -4.98 7.46 4.11
C LEU A 109 -5.16 7.21 5.62
N PRO A 110 -4.16 6.61 6.28
CA PRO A 110 -4.13 6.54 7.74
C PRO A 110 -4.02 7.94 8.33
N GLU A 111 -4.54 8.14 9.54
CA GLU A 111 -4.54 9.45 10.20
C GLU A 111 -3.12 10.02 10.38
N SER A 112 -2.14 9.15 10.61
CA SER A 112 -0.72 9.52 10.78
C SER A 112 -0.07 10.10 9.52
N PHE A 113 -0.68 9.95 8.35
CA PHE A 113 -0.17 10.49 7.08
C PHE A 113 -0.78 11.85 6.73
N ARG A 114 -1.68 12.38 7.57
CA ARG A 114 -2.37 13.67 7.36
C ARG A 114 -1.58 14.86 7.89
#